data_AF-M0CQ79-F1
#
_entry.id   AF-M0CQ79-F1
#
_cell.length_a   1.000
_cell.length_b   1.000
_cell.length_c   1.000
_cell.angle_alpha   90.00
_cell.angle_beta   90.00
_cell.angle_gamma   90.00
#
_symmetry.space_group_name_H-M   'P 1'
#
loop_
_entity.id
_entity.type
_entity.pdbx_description
1 polymer ?
#
loop_
_entity_poly.entity_id
_entity_poly.type
_entity_poly.pdbx_seq_one_letter_code
_entity_poly.pdbx_strand_id
1 'polypeptide(L)'
;MGLVSGAGCLGGRGLGTDDGNGADTTGETDDDPSDLTPLEQWIPATGCTELLFHYRDLATVRQHEDVLQPNVTESIPTVPDGDSSAFVEQLADGEPAVDSICRFGSEGVAGNVVVSGSFDPDAVDAALESATGDFDRFERDGISMAVSSETLVVSPSDGAALEAILAAGVEGTDRRAETNDGFGQLVDRLDGSTFVWGEYDGNENGNGAAFSWALGPETTTQSMVAVSADAQRMDEFEDAMADRFDDVAVETDGNVSVATRTLPTADYEYRDLFAERGSQPTQPQAGVTIDVDSIARTVTVTYVASGDTDRLEIRDWTGLRDELTEVGQAATLEYGRDESGTITIVAVRGETEAVVAEKSISF
;
A
#
# COMPACT_ATOMS: atom_id res chain seq x y z
N MET A 1 36.67 7.04 -48.13
CA MET A 1 37.41 5.94 -47.46
C MET A 1 36.98 6.01 -46.00
N GLY A 2 36.08 5.12 -45.61
CA GLY A 2 35.41 5.14 -44.31
C GLY A 2 35.74 3.89 -43.48
N LEU A 3 35.12 3.84 -42.30
CA LEU A 3 34.83 2.73 -41.35
C LEU A 3 34.46 3.47 -40.04
N VAL A 4 33.24 3.50 -39.50
CA VAL A 4 32.29 2.45 -39.04
C VAL A 4 32.92 1.44 -38.07
N SER A 5 32.54 1.58 -36.80
CA SER A 5 32.44 0.56 -35.74
C SER A 5 31.23 0.97 -34.89
N GLY A 6 30.21 0.18 -34.58
CA GLY A 6 30.05 -1.26 -34.60
C GLY A 6 29.94 -1.79 -33.17
N ALA A 7 28.72 -2.18 -32.78
CA ALA A 7 28.32 -2.75 -31.48
C ALA A 7 29.11 -4.00 -31.05
N GLY A 8 29.10 -4.30 -29.75
CA GLY A 8 29.67 -5.53 -29.19
C GLY A 8 28.85 -6.08 -28.02
N CYS A 9 28.03 -7.09 -28.31
CA CYS A 9 27.58 -8.10 -27.36
C CYS A 9 28.78 -8.90 -26.82
N LEU A 10 28.71 -9.42 -25.59
CA LEU A 10 29.56 -10.52 -25.15
C LEU A 10 28.72 -11.67 -24.63
N GLY A 11 28.81 -12.81 -25.31
CA GLY A 11 28.30 -14.09 -24.86
C GLY A 11 29.41 -15.06 -24.48
N GLY A 12 29.06 -16.04 -23.65
CA GLY A 12 29.27 -17.46 -23.94
C GLY A 12 30.62 -18.13 -23.63
N ARG A 13 30.64 -18.85 -22.50
CA ARG A 13 31.12 -20.24 -22.26
C ARG A 13 32.54 -20.70 -22.68
N GLY A 14 33.25 -21.33 -21.73
CA GLY A 14 34.35 -22.27 -21.98
C GLY A 14 34.74 -23.11 -20.74
N LEU A 15 34.82 -24.44 -20.91
CA LEU A 15 34.93 -25.53 -19.91
C LEU A 15 36.31 -25.69 -19.19
N GLY A 16 36.24 -25.98 -17.87
CA GLY A 16 36.91 -27.12 -17.19
C GLY A 16 38.37 -27.01 -16.70
N THR A 17 38.60 -27.08 -15.37
CA THR A 17 39.19 -28.22 -14.62
C THR A 17 39.32 -27.91 -13.11
N ASP A 18 39.15 -28.97 -12.31
CA ASP A 18 39.14 -29.09 -10.85
C ASP A 18 40.51 -28.82 -10.19
N ASP A 19 40.54 -28.14 -9.03
CA ASP A 19 41.49 -28.37 -7.91
C ASP A 19 41.25 -27.39 -6.73
N GLY A 20 40.59 -27.89 -5.68
CA GLY A 20 41.05 -27.81 -4.29
C GLY A 20 41.36 -26.48 -3.57
N ASN A 21 40.47 -26.16 -2.62
CA ASN A 21 40.77 -25.77 -1.23
C ASN A 21 40.92 -24.28 -0.86
N GLY A 22 39.80 -23.70 -0.39
CA GLY A 22 39.71 -23.03 0.93
C GLY A 22 40.09 -21.56 1.02
N ALA A 23 39.06 -20.69 1.08
CA ALA A 23 39.02 -19.53 1.97
C ALA A 23 37.59 -18.94 1.95
N ASP A 24 37.09 -18.57 3.13
CA ASP A 24 35.89 -17.75 3.34
C ASP A 24 35.86 -16.55 2.39
N THR A 25 34.80 -16.46 1.58
CA THR A 25 34.25 -15.19 1.12
C THR A 25 32.74 -15.32 1.21
N THR A 26 32.16 -14.53 2.11
CA THR A 26 30.76 -14.12 2.07
C THR A 26 30.39 -13.83 0.62
N GLY A 27 29.55 -14.68 0.03
CA GLY A 27 28.94 -14.38 -1.27
C GLY A 27 27.98 -13.24 -1.03
N GLU A 28 28.43 -12.02 -1.28
CA GLU A 28 27.54 -10.97 -1.77
C GLU A 28 26.99 -11.55 -3.08
N THR A 29 25.72 -11.93 -3.07
CA THR A 29 24.99 -12.19 -4.31
C THR A 29 24.96 -10.84 -5.01
N ASP A 30 25.80 -10.67 -6.04
CA ASP A 30 25.60 -9.64 -7.05
C ASP A 30 24.30 -10.04 -7.77
N ASP A 31 23.16 -9.72 -7.16
CA ASP A 31 21.84 -9.88 -7.78
C ASP A 31 21.78 -8.85 -8.91
N ASP A 32 21.74 -9.34 -10.15
CA ASP A 32 21.53 -8.51 -11.33
C ASP A 32 20.22 -7.73 -11.08
N PRO A 33 20.16 -6.40 -11.30
CA PRO A 33 18.95 -5.61 -11.07
C PRO A 33 17.74 -6.11 -11.86
N SER A 34 17.95 -6.96 -12.88
CA SER A 34 16.89 -7.66 -13.61
C SER A 34 16.22 -8.81 -12.84
N ASP A 35 16.80 -9.27 -11.72
CA ASP A 35 16.24 -10.31 -10.86
C ASP A 35 15.41 -9.72 -9.68
N LEU A 36 15.40 -8.40 -9.51
CA LEU A 36 14.64 -7.74 -8.43
C LEU A 36 13.16 -7.59 -8.78
N THR A 37 12.31 -7.76 -7.76
CA THR A 37 10.89 -7.44 -7.90
C THR A 37 10.70 -5.92 -8.09
N PRO A 38 9.62 -5.48 -8.76
CA PRO A 38 9.33 -4.05 -8.87
C PRO A 38 9.14 -3.33 -7.53
N LEU A 39 8.83 -4.05 -6.44
CA LEU A 39 8.74 -3.52 -5.09
C LEU A 39 10.12 -3.31 -4.45
N GLU A 40 11.06 -4.23 -4.66
CA GLU A 40 12.46 -4.04 -4.25
C GLU A 40 13.12 -2.90 -5.02
N GLN A 41 12.93 -2.89 -6.34
CA GLN A 41 13.67 -2.01 -7.24
C GLN A 41 13.28 -0.53 -7.08
N TRP A 42 11.99 -0.21 -7.03
CA TRP A 42 11.55 1.17 -7.29
C TRP A 42 11.22 1.99 -6.03
N ILE A 43 11.23 1.37 -4.84
CA ILE A 43 10.86 2.06 -3.61
C ILE A 43 12.10 2.70 -2.98
N PRO A 44 12.20 4.05 -2.98
CA PRO A 44 13.39 4.73 -2.47
C PRO A 44 13.54 4.56 -0.96
N ALA A 45 14.78 4.48 -0.48
CA ALA A 45 15.10 4.42 0.96
C ALA A 45 14.57 5.63 1.75
N THR A 46 14.36 6.77 1.08
CA THR A 46 13.85 8.01 1.69
C THR A 46 12.57 8.45 0.99
N GLY A 47 11.65 9.08 1.73
CA GLY A 47 10.47 9.71 1.12
C GLY A 47 9.19 9.59 1.94
N CYS A 48 8.96 8.44 2.59
CA CYS A 48 7.72 8.22 3.35
C CYS A 48 7.99 7.47 4.66
N THR A 49 7.47 7.99 5.77
CA THR A 49 7.50 7.29 7.06
C THR A 49 6.58 6.08 6.98
N GLU A 50 5.27 6.25 6.80
CA GLU A 50 4.36 5.14 6.46
C GLU A 50 4.38 4.89 4.96
N LEU A 51 4.44 3.62 4.57
CA LEU A 51 4.45 3.19 3.18
C LEU A 51 3.27 2.26 2.91
N LEU A 52 2.40 2.67 2.01
CA LEU A 52 1.41 1.82 1.36
C LEU A 52 1.95 1.45 -0.02
N PHE A 53 1.80 0.19 -0.41
CA PHE A 53 2.24 -0.28 -1.73
C PHE A 53 1.30 -1.30 -2.34
N HIS A 54 1.22 -1.27 -3.67
CA HIS A 54 0.41 -2.14 -4.50
C HIS A 54 1.23 -2.58 -5.70
N TYR A 55 1.18 -3.85 -6.05
CA TYR A 55 1.78 -4.38 -7.27
C TYR A 55 0.79 -5.24 -8.03
N ARG A 56 0.81 -5.13 -9.36
CA ARG A 56 0.06 -5.98 -10.29
C ARG A 56 0.94 -6.37 -11.46
N ASP A 57 1.05 -7.66 -11.73
CA ASP A 57 1.66 -8.24 -12.91
C ASP A 57 0.58 -8.59 -13.95
N LEU A 58 0.34 -7.66 -14.86
CA LEU A 58 -0.66 -7.83 -15.92
C LEU A 58 -0.21 -8.83 -16.99
N ALA A 59 1.10 -8.98 -17.20
CA ALA A 59 1.63 -9.99 -18.10
C ALA A 59 1.29 -11.40 -17.59
N THR A 60 1.41 -11.66 -16.29
CA THR A 60 0.99 -12.92 -15.66
C THR A 60 -0.54 -13.09 -15.67
N VAL A 61 -1.31 -12.03 -15.45
CA VAL A 61 -2.78 -12.08 -15.59
C VAL A 61 -3.18 -12.52 -16.99
N ARG A 62 -2.59 -11.95 -18.05
CA ARG A 62 -2.88 -12.34 -19.44
C ARG A 62 -2.51 -13.79 -19.72
N GLN A 63 -1.44 -14.30 -19.13
CA GLN A 63 -1.07 -15.73 -19.26
C GLN A 63 -2.11 -16.68 -18.66
N HIS A 64 -2.90 -16.20 -17.70
CA HIS A 64 -3.92 -16.98 -16.99
C HIS A 64 -5.36 -16.52 -17.28
N GLU A 65 -5.58 -15.66 -18.28
CA GLU A 65 -6.90 -15.11 -18.60
C GLU A 65 -7.93 -16.21 -18.90
N ASP A 66 -7.50 -17.26 -19.61
CA ASP A 66 -8.36 -18.39 -20.00
C ASP A 66 -8.87 -19.24 -18.83
N VAL A 67 -8.20 -19.18 -17.68
CA VAL A 67 -8.56 -19.95 -16.47
C VAL A 67 -9.24 -19.11 -15.40
N LEU A 68 -9.07 -17.79 -15.45
CA LEU A 68 -9.78 -16.84 -14.62
C LEU A 68 -11.25 -16.72 -15.05
N GLN A 69 -12.11 -16.35 -14.11
CA GLN A 69 -13.50 -16.02 -14.47
C GLN A 69 -13.52 -14.70 -15.26
N PRO A 70 -14.36 -14.56 -16.31
CA PRO A 70 -14.40 -13.32 -17.11
C PRO A 70 -14.70 -12.05 -16.29
N ASN A 71 -15.54 -12.15 -15.26
CA ASN A 71 -15.82 -11.02 -14.37
C ASN A 71 -14.59 -10.60 -13.55
N VAL A 72 -13.63 -11.50 -13.32
CA VAL A 72 -12.40 -11.19 -12.59
C VAL A 72 -11.44 -10.45 -13.51
N THR A 73 -11.25 -10.93 -14.75
CA THR A 73 -10.38 -10.27 -15.73
C THR A 73 -10.87 -8.87 -16.07
N GLU A 74 -12.19 -8.69 -16.23
CA GLU A 74 -12.83 -7.37 -16.42
C GLU A 74 -12.70 -6.44 -15.21
N SER A 75 -12.50 -6.98 -14.00
CA SER A 75 -12.39 -6.18 -12.77
C SER A 75 -10.97 -5.72 -12.46
N ILE A 76 -9.94 -6.30 -13.10
CA ILE A 76 -8.53 -5.96 -12.86
C ILE A 76 -8.20 -4.69 -13.65
N PRO A 77 -7.86 -3.56 -13.00
CA PRO A 77 -7.52 -2.35 -13.73
C PRO A 77 -6.16 -2.50 -14.43
N THR A 78 -6.15 -2.23 -15.74
CA THR A 78 -4.95 -2.34 -16.59
C THR A 78 -4.15 -1.05 -16.68
N VAL A 79 -4.64 0.02 -16.05
CA VAL A 79 -3.96 1.30 -15.86
C VAL A 79 -3.97 1.69 -14.37
N PRO A 80 -3.06 2.56 -13.91
CA PRO A 80 -3.14 3.14 -12.58
C PRO A 80 -4.37 4.07 -12.48
N ASP A 81 -4.86 4.30 -11.26
CA ASP A 81 -5.96 5.24 -11.03
C ASP A 81 -5.51 6.70 -11.11
N GLY A 82 -6.48 7.62 -11.13
CA GLY A 82 -6.24 9.06 -11.02
C GLY A 82 -5.55 9.64 -12.25
N ASP A 83 -4.84 10.75 -12.05
CA ASP A 83 -4.24 11.52 -13.15
C ASP A 83 -3.11 10.75 -13.87
N SER A 84 -2.52 9.73 -13.22
CA SER A 84 -1.51 8.85 -13.80
C SER A 84 -2.05 8.00 -14.96
N SER A 85 -3.35 7.68 -14.98
CA SER A 85 -4.00 6.91 -16.05
C SER A 85 -3.81 7.56 -17.43
N ALA A 86 -4.06 8.86 -17.51
CA ALA A 86 -4.02 9.61 -18.77
C ALA A 86 -2.62 9.62 -19.40
N PHE A 87 -1.57 9.55 -18.59
CA PHE A 87 -0.20 9.47 -19.09
C PHE A 87 0.13 8.09 -19.62
N VAL A 88 -0.28 7.03 -18.92
CA VAL A 88 -0.13 5.65 -19.41
C VAL A 88 -0.86 5.46 -20.73
N GLU A 89 -2.12 5.92 -20.83
CA GLU A 89 -2.91 5.83 -22.07
C GLU A 89 -2.31 6.65 -23.23
N GLN A 90 -1.62 7.75 -22.92
CA GLN A 90 -0.97 8.59 -23.93
C GLN A 90 0.33 7.95 -24.46
N LEU A 91 1.10 7.31 -23.59
CA LEU A 91 2.46 6.84 -23.87
C LEU A 91 2.53 5.36 -24.27
N ALA A 92 1.59 4.54 -23.80
CA ALA A 92 1.55 3.11 -24.10
C ALA A 92 0.90 2.86 -25.47
N ASP A 93 1.41 1.88 -26.22
CA ASP A 93 0.78 1.41 -27.47
C ASP A 93 -0.43 0.50 -27.20
N GLY A 94 -1.40 1.02 -26.44
CA GLY A 94 -2.60 0.33 -26.00
C GLY A 94 -2.44 -0.57 -24.78
N GLU A 95 -3.55 -1.18 -24.35
CA GLU A 95 -3.62 -2.03 -23.16
C GLU A 95 -2.62 -3.19 -23.09
N PRO A 96 -2.31 -3.95 -24.16
CA PRO A 96 -1.34 -5.05 -24.07
C PRO A 96 0.10 -4.58 -23.87
N ALA A 97 0.37 -3.27 -23.99
CA ALA A 97 1.70 -2.73 -23.82
C ALA A 97 2.10 -2.55 -22.34
N VAL A 98 1.17 -2.60 -21.39
CA VAL A 98 1.48 -2.48 -19.95
C VAL A 98 1.72 -3.87 -19.34
N ASP A 99 2.90 -4.15 -18.84
CA ASP A 99 3.25 -5.45 -18.25
C ASP A 99 3.00 -5.49 -16.75
N SER A 100 3.33 -4.43 -16.03
CA SER A 100 3.09 -4.37 -14.60
C SER A 100 2.90 -2.95 -14.08
N ILE A 101 2.24 -2.84 -12.92
CA ILE A 101 1.96 -1.56 -12.26
C ILE A 101 2.36 -1.71 -10.79
N CYS A 102 3.34 -0.92 -10.36
CA CYS A 102 3.73 -0.73 -8.97
C CYS A 102 3.27 0.66 -8.51
N ARG A 103 2.57 0.74 -7.38
CA ARG A 103 2.16 2.01 -6.76
C ARG A 103 2.63 2.04 -5.34
N PHE A 104 3.10 3.20 -4.89
CA PHE A 104 3.50 3.38 -3.50
C PHE A 104 3.40 4.82 -3.02
N GLY A 105 3.21 5.02 -1.73
CA GLY A 105 3.06 6.35 -1.13
C GLY A 105 2.72 6.30 0.36
N SER A 106 2.39 7.45 0.94
CA SER A 106 1.93 7.56 2.32
C SER A 106 0.40 7.45 2.44
N GLU A 107 -0.10 7.43 3.68
CA GLU A 107 -1.52 7.24 4.04
C GLU A 107 -2.50 8.03 3.14
N GLY A 108 -3.45 7.32 2.52
CA GLY A 108 -4.57 7.91 1.76
C GLY A 108 -4.34 8.19 0.28
N VAL A 109 -3.10 8.17 -0.22
CA VAL A 109 -2.80 8.38 -1.65
C VAL A 109 -1.61 7.51 -2.05
N ALA A 110 -1.85 6.39 -2.74
CA ALA A 110 -0.80 5.72 -3.49
C ALA A 110 -0.43 6.63 -4.69
N GLY A 111 0.44 7.61 -4.40
CA GLY A 111 0.74 8.75 -5.26
C GLY A 111 1.79 8.44 -6.33
N ASN A 112 2.85 7.72 -5.98
CA ASN A 112 3.87 7.34 -6.95
C ASN A 112 3.43 6.11 -7.73
N VAL A 113 3.70 6.10 -9.03
CA VAL A 113 3.39 4.99 -9.92
C VAL A 113 4.63 4.68 -10.76
N VAL A 114 4.98 3.40 -10.81
CA VAL A 114 5.94 2.85 -11.77
C VAL A 114 5.24 1.81 -12.60
N VAL A 115 5.32 1.95 -13.92
CA VAL A 115 4.69 1.08 -14.88
C VAL A 115 5.76 0.50 -15.80
N SER A 116 5.85 -0.82 -15.85
CA SER A 116 6.70 -1.52 -16.82
C SER A 116 5.87 -1.91 -18.03
N GLY A 117 6.47 -1.88 -19.22
CA GLY A 117 5.76 -2.17 -20.46
C GLY A 117 6.51 -1.70 -21.71
N SER A 118 5.77 -1.30 -22.73
CA SER A 118 6.30 -0.69 -23.95
C SER A 118 5.71 0.71 -24.14
N PHE A 119 6.58 1.71 -24.17
CA PHE A 119 6.21 3.11 -24.25
C PHE A 119 6.91 3.83 -25.41
N ASP A 120 6.26 4.87 -25.92
CA ASP A 120 6.82 5.81 -26.89
C ASP A 120 7.08 7.17 -26.23
N PRO A 121 8.33 7.46 -25.77
CA PRO A 121 8.69 8.76 -25.21
C PRO A 121 8.40 9.94 -26.15
N ASP A 122 8.46 9.71 -27.46
CA ASP A 122 8.25 10.75 -28.48
C ASP A 122 6.75 11.07 -28.68
N ALA A 123 5.83 10.30 -28.07
CA ALA A 123 4.39 10.55 -28.16
C ALA A 123 3.92 11.78 -27.37
N VAL A 124 4.76 12.33 -26.48
CA VAL A 124 4.42 13.51 -25.69
C VAL A 124 4.77 14.79 -26.44
N ASP A 125 3.76 15.58 -26.79
CA ASP A 125 3.94 16.94 -27.34
C ASP A 125 4.22 17.96 -26.22
N ALA A 126 5.24 17.70 -25.40
CA ALA A 126 5.68 18.57 -24.30
C ALA A 126 7.15 18.94 -24.44
N ALA A 127 7.53 20.08 -23.86
CA ALA A 127 8.93 20.47 -23.79
C ALA A 127 9.66 19.55 -22.80
N LEU A 128 10.42 18.59 -23.33
CA LEU A 128 11.23 17.69 -22.53
C LEU A 128 12.26 18.46 -21.71
N GLU A 129 12.39 18.08 -20.45
CA GLU A 129 13.48 18.53 -19.60
C GLU A 129 14.78 17.78 -19.94
N SER A 130 15.85 18.07 -19.20
CA SER A 130 17.09 17.31 -19.38
C SER A 130 16.89 15.86 -18.93
N ALA A 131 17.13 14.91 -19.84
CA ALA A 131 17.08 13.49 -19.56
C ALA A 131 17.98 13.09 -18.39
N THR A 132 17.60 12.05 -17.67
CA THR A 132 18.42 11.41 -16.63
C THR A 132 18.58 9.94 -16.93
N GLY A 133 19.79 9.54 -17.30
CA GLY A 133 20.02 8.21 -17.86
C GLY A 133 19.23 8.04 -19.15
N ASP A 134 18.50 6.93 -19.26
CA ASP A 134 17.66 6.58 -20.42
C ASP A 134 16.23 7.10 -20.32
N PHE A 135 15.95 7.96 -19.33
CA PHE A 135 14.61 8.52 -19.11
C PHE A 135 14.51 9.96 -19.60
N ASP A 136 13.55 10.18 -20.50
CA ASP A 136 13.06 11.51 -20.85
C ASP A 136 12.13 12.01 -19.75
N ARG A 137 12.27 13.29 -19.40
CA ARG A 137 11.57 13.90 -18.26
C ARG A 137 10.64 15.01 -18.69
N PHE A 138 9.52 15.12 -18.00
CA PHE A 138 8.60 16.24 -18.18
C PHE A 138 7.74 16.44 -16.93
N GLU A 139 7.31 17.68 -16.72
CA GLU A 139 6.38 18.06 -15.66
C GLU A 139 5.10 18.63 -16.30
N ARG A 140 3.94 18.16 -15.85
CA ARG A 140 2.64 18.67 -16.29
C ARG A 140 1.67 18.66 -15.12
N ASP A 141 0.95 19.77 -14.92
CA ASP A 141 -0.12 19.89 -13.92
C ASP A 141 0.30 19.52 -12.47
N GLY A 142 1.57 19.76 -12.11
CA GLY A 142 2.11 19.41 -10.78
C GLY A 142 2.45 17.93 -10.62
N ILE A 143 2.58 17.20 -11.73
CA ILE A 143 3.00 15.80 -11.79
C ILE A 143 4.33 15.75 -12.54
N SER A 144 5.35 15.19 -11.90
CA SER A 144 6.67 14.95 -12.48
C SER A 144 6.72 13.54 -13.05
N MET A 145 7.24 13.39 -14.27
CA MET A 145 7.30 12.11 -14.96
C MET A 145 8.66 11.85 -15.59
N ALA A 146 8.96 10.57 -15.70
CA ALA A 146 10.10 10.05 -16.42
C ALA A 146 9.67 8.82 -17.24
N VAL A 147 10.01 8.80 -18.52
CA VAL A 147 9.64 7.72 -19.43
C VAL A 147 10.86 7.24 -20.22
N SER A 148 11.03 5.93 -20.28
CA SER A 148 11.91 5.22 -21.21
C SER A 148 11.05 4.36 -22.14
N SER A 149 11.67 3.63 -23.08
CA SER A 149 10.92 2.68 -23.92
C SER A 149 10.28 1.53 -23.14
N GLU A 150 10.73 1.27 -21.91
CA GLU A 150 10.35 0.10 -21.11
C GLU A 150 9.68 0.44 -19.78
N THR A 151 9.77 1.70 -19.33
CA THR A 151 9.30 2.09 -18.01
C THR A 151 8.78 3.52 -17.99
N LEU A 152 7.64 3.71 -17.32
CA LEU A 152 7.08 5.02 -17.00
C LEU A 152 7.03 5.18 -15.47
N VAL A 153 7.63 6.25 -14.97
CA VAL A 153 7.57 6.67 -13.57
C VAL A 153 6.78 7.97 -13.49
N VAL A 154 5.77 8.00 -12.62
CA VAL A 154 4.90 9.15 -12.37
C VAL A 154 4.95 9.46 -10.88
N SER A 155 5.24 10.71 -10.53
CA SER A 155 5.20 11.19 -9.16
C SER A 155 4.42 12.52 -9.06
N PRO A 156 3.36 12.59 -8.25
CA PRO A 156 2.62 13.82 -7.99
C PRO A 156 3.40 14.74 -7.05
N SER A 157 3.00 16.01 -6.97
CA SER A 157 3.67 17.03 -6.15
C SER A 157 3.77 16.71 -4.65
N ASP A 158 2.90 15.87 -4.12
CA ASP A 158 2.89 15.37 -2.74
C ASP A 158 3.54 13.97 -2.60
N GLY A 159 4.05 13.41 -3.70
CA GLY A 159 4.75 12.13 -3.77
C GLY A 159 6.23 12.21 -3.40
N ALA A 160 6.94 11.10 -3.65
CA ALA A 160 8.38 11.05 -3.48
C ALA A 160 9.07 11.81 -4.63
N ALA A 161 10.22 12.42 -4.37
CA ALA A 161 10.97 13.10 -5.42
C ALA A 161 11.28 12.13 -6.58
N LEU A 162 10.95 12.52 -7.81
CA LEU A 162 11.14 11.69 -9.01
C LEU A 162 12.59 11.19 -9.13
N GLU A 163 13.55 12.04 -8.79
CA GLU A 163 14.98 11.73 -8.76
C GLU A 163 15.31 10.60 -7.79
N ALA A 164 14.64 10.54 -6.64
CA ALA A 164 14.86 9.49 -5.66
C ALA A 164 14.31 8.15 -6.15
N ILE A 165 13.15 8.16 -6.81
CA ILE A 165 12.55 6.96 -7.40
C ILE A 165 13.43 6.43 -8.54
N LEU A 166 13.85 7.31 -9.43
CA LEU A 166 14.76 6.95 -10.54
C LEU A 166 16.11 6.48 -10.04
N ALA A 167 16.64 7.07 -8.96
CA ALA A 167 17.87 6.59 -8.35
C ALA A 167 17.69 5.17 -7.84
N ALA A 168 16.62 4.87 -7.09
CA ALA A 168 16.35 3.52 -6.56
C ALA A 168 16.30 2.44 -7.66
N GLY A 169 15.75 2.80 -8.84
CA GLY A 169 15.70 1.92 -10.00
C GLY A 169 17.04 1.54 -10.62
N VAL A 170 18.14 2.21 -10.23
CA VAL A 170 19.50 1.95 -10.70
C VAL A 170 20.20 0.97 -9.76
N GLU A 171 21.04 0.09 -10.31
CA GLU A 171 21.85 -0.85 -9.54
C GLU A 171 22.83 -0.14 -8.58
N GLY A 172 22.98 -0.67 -7.37
CA GLY A 172 23.95 -0.19 -6.38
C GLY A 172 23.57 1.11 -5.68
N THR A 173 22.29 1.51 -5.73
CA THR A 173 21.76 2.64 -4.96
C THR A 173 20.91 2.16 -3.79
N ASP A 174 20.94 2.91 -2.69
CA ASP A 174 20.17 2.60 -1.47
C ASP A 174 18.65 2.49 -1.75
N ARG A 175 18.14 1.25 -1.78
CA ARG A 175 16.70 0.95 -1.84
C ARG A 175 16.13 0.78 -0.44
N ARG A 176 14.81 0.91 -0.31
CA ARG A 176 14.17 0.67 0.99
C ARG A 176 14.33 -0.77 1.46
N ALA A 177 14.26 -1.75 0.54
CA ALA A 177 14.45 -3.17 0.86
C ALA A 177 15.85 -3.47 1.43
N GLU A 178 16.87 -2.74 0.98
CA GLU A 178 18.26 -2.92 1.40
C GLU A 178 18.59 -2.15 2.70
N THR A 179 17.93 -1.02 2.92
CA THR A 179 18.22 -0.12 4.04
C THR A 179 17.33 -0.35 5.26
N ASN A 180 16.21 -1.05 5.10
CA ASN A 180 15.30 -1.41 6.17
C ASN A 180 15.07 -2.93 6.19
N ASP A 181 15.75 -3.61 7.12
CA ASP A 181 15.70 -5.07 7.26
C ASP A 181 14.27 -5.63 7.34
N GLY A 182 13.36 -4.96 8.05
CA GLY A 182 11.99 -5.43 8.21
C GLY A 182 11.18 -5.29 6.91
N PHE A 183 11.41 -4.22 6.15
CA PHE A 183 10.79 -4.06 4.83
C PHE A 183 11.40 -5.03 3.82
N GLY A 184 12.72 -5.23 3.82
CA GLY A 184 13.39 -6.26 3.00
C GLY A 184 12.81 -7.65 3.26
N GLN A 185 12.73 -8.06 4.54
CA GLN A 185 12.11 -9.32 4.94
C GLN A 185 10.65 -9.45 4.49
N LEU A 186 9.89 -8.35 4.43
CA LEU A 186 8.52 -8.36 3.93
C LEU A 186 8.51 -8.64 2.43
N VAL A 187 9.31 -7.91 1.64
CA VAL A 187 9.31 -8.03 0.17
C VAL A 187 9.89 -9.37 -0.29
N ASP A 188 10.89 -9.93 0.40
CA ASP A 188 11.43 -11.27 0.13
C ASP A 188 10.35 -12.36 0.13
N ARG A 189 9.28 -12.19 0.92
CA ARG A 189 8.15 -13.15 1.01
C ARG A 189 7.06 -12.88 -0.02
N LEU A 190 7.17 -11.81 -0.79
CA LEU A 190 6.22 -11.37 -1.81
C LEU A 190 6.73 -11.67 -3.23
N ASP A 191 7.94 -12.21 -3.37
CA ASP A 191 8.50 -12.59 -4.66
C ASP A 191 7.57 -13.54 -5.46
N GLY A 192 7.55 -13.36 -6.78
CA GLY A 192 6.72 -14.11 -7.72
C GLY A 192 5.21 -13.87 -7.61
N SER A 193 4.77 -12.87 -6.83
CA SER A 193 3.35 -12.55 -6.67
C SER A 193 2.78 -11.83 -7.90
N THR A 194 1.61 -12.25 -8.35
CA THR A 194 0.85 -11.57 -9.41
C THR A 194 0.19 -10.29 -8.90
N PHE A 195 -0.32 -10.32 -7.67
CA PHE A 195 -0.91 -9.18 -7.01
C PHE A 195 -0.34 -9.04 -5.60
N VAL A 196 -0.07 -7.81 -5.18
CA VAL A 196 0.41 -7.51 -3.82
C VAL A 196 -0.27 -6.25 -3.32
N TRP A 197 -0.74 -6.27 -2.08
CA TRP A 197 -1.20 -5.11 -1.34
C TRP A 197 -0.52 -5.13 0.01
N GLY A 198 0.16 -4.06 0.39
CA GLY A 198 0.82 -4.02 1.69
C GLY A 198 1.00 -2.64 2.27
N GLU A 199 1.33 -2.64 3.54
CA GLU A 199 1.65 -1.48 4.34
C GLU A 199 2.88 -1.76 5.20
N TYR A 200 3.68 -0.73 5.43
CA TYR A 200 4.86 -0.79 6.27
C TYR A 200 5.05 0.53 7.01
N ASP A 201 5.05 0.46 8.34
CA ASP A 201 5.39 1.59 9.20
C ASP A 201 6.92 1.78 9.20
N GLY A 202 7.42 2.81 8.52
CA GLY A 202 8.84 3.03 8.25
C GLY A 202 9.70 3.52 9.40
N ASN A 203 9.38 3.14 10.63
CA ASN A 203 10.36 3.21 11.71
C ASN A 203 11.32 2.00 11.64
N GLU A 204 12.51 2.10 12.26
CA GLU A 204 13.54 1.02 12.21
C GLU A 204 13.07 -0.31 12.83
N ASN A 205 11.99 -0.30 13.63
CA ASN A 205 11.33 -1.49 14.16
C ASN A 205 9.91 -1.64 13.58
N GLY A 206 9.77 -1.23 12.32
CA GLY A 206 8.51 -1.07 11.64
C GLY A 206 7.69 -2.34 11.62
N ASN A 207 6.38 -2.18 11.78
CA ASN A 207 5.45 -3.28 11.53
C ASN A 207 5.04 -3.23 10.06
N GLY A 208 5.08 -4.39 9.41
CA GLY A 208 4.66 -4.58 8.04
C GLY A 208 3.55 -5.61 7.94
N ALA A 209 2.64 -5.40 7.01
CA ALA A 209 1.67 -6.42 6.63
C ALA A 209 1.44 -6.37 5.11
N ALA A 210 1.33 -7.54 4.49
CA ALA A 210 1.00 -7.63 3.08
C ALA A 210 0.12 -8.84 2.78
N PHE A 211 -0.71 -8.69 1.76
CA PHE A 211 -1.47 -9.75 1.14
C PHE A 211 -0.96 -9.90 -0.29
N SER A 212 -0.64 -11.12 -0.69
CA SER A 212 -0.25 -11.42 -2.06
C SER A 212 -0.95 -12.62 -2.63
N TRP A 213 -1.03 -12.63 -3.96
CA TRP A 213 -1.63 -13.70 -4.73
C TRP A 213 -0.73 -14.03 -5.91
N ALA A 214 -0.32 -15.30 -6.01
CA ALA A 214 0.39 -15.84 -7.15
C ALA A 214 -0.58 -16.71 -7.96
N LEU A 215 -0.98 -16.24 -9.14
CA LEU A 215 -1.83 -16.99 -10.05
C LEU A 215 -1.05 -18.16 -10.65
N GLY A 216 -1.66 -19.33 -10.65
CA GLY A 216 -1.16 -20.50 -11.36
C GLY A 216 -2.19 -21.05 -12.35
N PRO A 217 -1.80 -22.00 -13.21
CA PRO A 217 -2.69 -22.54 -14.24
C PRO A 217 -3.88 -23.33 -13.67
N GLU A 218 -3.75 -23.88 -12.46
CA GLU A 218 -4.81 -24.65 -11.79
C GLU A 218 -5.18 -24.05 -10.43
N THR A 219 -4.18 -23.57 -9.69
CA THR A 219 -4.34 -23.06 -8.33
C THR A 219 -3.70 -21.71 -8.17
N THR A 220 -4.34 -20.85 -7.39
CA THR A 220 -3.81 -19.57 -6.93
C THR A 220 -3.36 -19.72 -5.48
N THR A 221 -2.12 -19.33 -5.22
CA THR A 221 -1.58 -19.27 -3.85
C THR A 221 -1.84 -17.88 -3.30
N GLN A 222 -2.50 -17.82 -2.15
CA GLN A 222 -2.66 -16.59 -1.38
C GLN A 222 -1.71 -16.64 -0.18
N SER A 223 -0.88 -15.61 -0.06
CA SER A 223 0.01 -15.41 1.07
C SER A 223 -0.40 -14.16 1.84
N MET A 224 -0.37 -14.27 3.16
CA MET A 224 -0.58 -13.18 4.11
C MET A 224 0.69 -13.11 4.93
N VAL A 225 1.40 -11.99 4.85
CA VAL A 225 2.70 -11.81 5.48
C VAL A 225 2.59 -10.71 6.52
N ALA A 226 3.11 -10.95 7.71
CA ALA A 226 3.30 -9.95 8.74
C ALA A 226 4.76 -9.91 9.17
N VAL A 227 5.29 -8.70 9.39
CA VAL A 227 6.61 -8.47 9.95
C VAL A 227 6.46 -7.61 11.19
N SER A 228 6.95 -8.09 12.34
CA SER A 228 6.91 -7.38 13.62
C SER A 228 7.98 -7.92 14.55
N ALA A 229 8.71 -7.02 15.22
CA ALA A 229 9.60 -7.40 16.32
C ALA A 229 8.84 -7.76 17.62
N ASP A 230 7.54 -7.43 17.69
CA ASP A 230 6.66 -7.77 18.81
C ASP A 230 6.08 -9.18 18.60
N ALA A 231 6.57 -10.14 19.39
CA ALA A 231 6.12 -11.52 19.38
C ALA A 231 4.63 -11.67 19.69
N GLN A 232 4.05 -10.80 20.54
CA GLN A 232 2.62 -10.86 20.83
C GLN A 232 1.79 -10.55 19.59
N ARG A 233 2.23 -9.61 18.74
CA ARG A 233 1.55 -9.35 17.46
C ARG A 233 1.65 -10.51 16.49
N MET A 234 2.73 -11.28 16.53
CA MET A 234 2.88 -12.46 15.69
C MET A 234 1.95 -13.59 16.16
N ASP A 235 1.82 -13.78 17.46
CA ASP A 235 0.83 -14.70 18.04
C ASP A 235 -0.61 -14.26 17.65
N GLU A 236 -0.92 -12.96 17.77
CA GLU A 236 -2.23 -12.39 17.37
C GLU A 236 -2.51 -12.57 15.86
N PHE A 237 -1.49 -12.46 15.01
CA PHE A 237 -1.60 -12.73 13.58
C PHE A 237 -1.91 -14.19 13.30
N GLU A 238 -1.20 -15.12 13.95
CA GLU A 238 -1.43 -16.56 13.80
C GLU A 238 -2.85 -16.94 14.22
N ASP A 239 -3.29 -16.48 15.39
CA ASP A 239 -4.65 -16.68 15.90
C ASP A 239 -5.70 -16.11 14.94
N ALA A 240 -5.49 -14.88 14.44
CA ALA A 240 -6.43 -14.23 13.51
C ALA A 240 -6.55 -14.98 12.18
N MET A 241 -5.45 -15.55 11.67
CA MET A 241 -5.48 -16.34 10.43
C MET A 241 -6.18 -17.68 10.63
N ALA A 242 -5.91 -18.37 11.75
CA ALA A 242 -6.57 -19.63 12.10
C ALA A 242 -8.08 -19.45 12.34
N ASP A 243 -8.51 -18.33 12.93
CA ASP A 243 -9.93 -18.02 13.14
C ASP A 243 -10.66 -17.66 11.83
N ARG A 244 -9.93 -17.08 10.86
CA ARG A 244 -10.51 -16.60 9.60
C ARG A 244 -10.61 -17.69 8.54
N PHE A 245 -9.67 -18.64 8.53
CA PHE A 245 -9.55 -19.65 7.47
C PHE A 245 -9.31 -21.04 8.06
N ASP A 246 -10.19 -21.98 7.71
CA ASP A 246 -10.08 -23.37 8.17
C ASP A 246 -8.89 -24.13 7.53
N ASP A 247 -8.34 -23.61 6.44
CA ASP A 247 -7.37 -24.28 5.54
C ASP A 247 -6.05 -23.51 5.34
N VAL A 248 -5.64 -22.71 6.34
CA VAL A 248 -4.41 -21.92 6.29
C VAL A 248 -3.24 -22.63 6.98
N ALA A 249 -2.06 -22.57 6.37
CA ALA A 249 -0.80 -22.97 6.98
C ALA A 249 -0.04 -21.72 7.43
N VAL A 250 0.24 -21.60 8.73
CA VAL A 250 1.01 -20.47 9.28
C VAL A 250 2.41 -20.94 9.63
N GLU A 251 3.41 -20.20 9.14
CA GLU A 251 4.82 -20.42 9.44
C GLU A 251 5.41 -19.11 9.99
N THR A 252 6.03 -19.19 11.17
CA THR A 252 6.70 -18.06 11.81
C THR A 252 8.20 -18.31 11.86
N ASP A 253 8.97 -17.37 11.33
CA ASP A 253 10.43 -17.36 11.31
C ASP A 253 10.95 -16.03 11.84
N GLY A 254 11.37 -16.03 13.11
CA GLY A 254 11.84 -14.82 13.79
C GLY A 254 10.74 -13.77 13.91
N ASN A 255 10.92 -12.65 13.21
CA ASN A 255 10.01 -11.51 13.21
C ASN A 255 9.02 -11.54 12.04
N VAL A 256 8.98 -12.62 11.27
CA VAL A 256 8.14 -12.75 10.07
C VAL A 256 7.19 -13.91 10.25
N SER A 257 5.91 -13.68 10.04
CA SER A 257 4.89 -14.72 9.97
C SER A 257 4.24 -14.73 8.60
N VAL A 258 4.15 -15.91 7.99
CA VAL A 258 3.54 -16.13 6.69
C VAL A 258 2.41 -17.14 6.84
N ALA A 259 1.20 -16.70 6.54
CA ALA A 259 0.03 -17.55 6.42
C ALA A 259 -0.25 -17.80 4.93
N THR A 260 -0.22 -19.06 4.52
CA THR A 260 -0.39 -19.46 3.12
C THR A 260 -1.61 -20.36 2.96
N ARG A 261 -2.38 -20.12 1.91
CA ARG A 261 -3.44 -21.03 1.47
C ARG A 261 -3.50 -21.12 -0.05
N THR A 262 -4.14 -22.16 -0.54
CA THR A 262 -4.26 -22.42 -1.98
C THR A 262 -5.72 -22.65 -2.34
N LEU A 263 -6.19 -21.95 -3.35
CA LEU A 263 -7.52 -22.12 -3.92
C LEU A 263 -7.44 -22.44 -5.42
N PRO A 264 -8.46 -23.06 -6.03
CA PRO A 264 -8.54 -23.17 -7.48
C PRO A 264 -8.48 -21.78 -8.14
N THR A 265 -7.70 -21.60 -9.21
CA THR A 265 -7.57 -20.30 -9.89
C THR A 265 -8.91 -19.80 -10.43
N ALA A 266 -9.79 -20.71 -10.83
CA ALA A 266 -11.14 -20.39 -11.25
C ALA A 266 -12.03 -19.82 -10.13
N ASP A 267 -11.63 -19.95 -8.86
CA ASP A 267 -12.35 -19.42 -7.70
C ASP A 267 -11.72 -18.11 -7.17
N TYR A 268 -10.66 -17.60 -7.81
CA TYR A 268 -10.03 -16.35 -7.42
C TYR A 268 -10.98 -15.17 -7.65
N GLU A 269 -11.05 -14.26 -6.67
CA GLU A 269 -11.75 -12.98 -6.77
C GLU A 269 -10.74 -11.85 -6.65
N TYR A 270 -10.75 -10.92 -7.62
CA TYR A 270 -9.99 -9.69 -7.50
C TYR A 270 -10.67 -8.73 -6.52
N ARG A 271 -9.89 -8.15 -5.60
CA ARG A 271 -10.36 -7.13 -4.65
C ARG A 271 -9.35 -5.99 -4.61
N ASP A 272 -9.80 -4.78 -4.88
CA ASP A 272 -8.98 -3.60 -4.71
C ASP A 272 -9.03 -3.11 -3.26
N LEU A 273 -8.05 -3.55 -2.46
CA LEU A 273 -7.95 -3.18 -1.04
C LEU A 273 -7.59 -1.69 -0.83
N PHE A 274 -7.10 -0.98 -1.85
CA PHE A 274 -6.78 0.46 -1.75
C PHE A 274 -7.99 1.34 -2.10
N ALA A 275 -8.83 0.93 -3.06
CA ALA A 275 -10.10 1.60 -3.34
C ALA A 275 -11.02 1.64 -2.11
N GLU A 276 -10.94 0.63 -1.24
CA GLU A 276 -11.69 0.59 0.03
C GLU A 276 -11.23 1.64 1.05
N ARG A 277 -9.94 2.01 1.10
CA ARG A 277 -9.43 3.12 1.94
C ARG A 277 -9.80 4.51 1.38
N GLY A 278 -9.75 4.70 0.06
CA GLY A 278 -10.05 5.98 -0.60
C GLY A 278 -11.55 6.35 -0.64
N SER A 279 -12.43 5.39 -0.36
CA SER A 279 -13.89 5.55 -0.44
C SER A 279 -14.57 5.80 0.90
N GLN A 280 -13.86 5.72 2.03
CA GLN A 280 -14.44 6.06 3.32
C GLN A 280 -14.39 7.58 3.50
N PRO A 281 -15.55 8.27 3.56
CA PRO A 281 -15.55 9.69 3.89
C PRO A 281 -14.83 9.85 5.24
N THR A 282 -13.90 10.81 5.33
CA THR A 282 -13.18 11.12 6.57
C THR A 282 -14.19 11.14 7.72
N GLN A 283 -14.00 10.28 8.72
CA GLN A 283 -14.92 10.24 9.84
C GLN A 283 -14.89 11.59 10.57
N PRO A 284 -16.04 12.20 10.88
CA PRO A 284 -16.07 13.47 11.56
C PRO A 284 -15.39 13.37 12.94
N GLN A 285 -14.48 14.30 13.22
CA GLN A 285 -13.73 14.37 14.46
C GLN A 285 -14.16 15.59 15.28
N ALA A 286 -14.24 15.41 16.59
CA ALA A 286 -14.54 16.49 17.53
C ALA A 286 -13.92 16.19 18.89
N GLY A 287 -13.39 17.22 19.54
CA GLY A 287 -12.94 17.15 20.92
C GLY A 287 -14.11 17.35 21.87
N VAL A 288 -14.28 16.44 22.83
CA VAL A 288 -15.36 16.50 23.83
C VAL A 288 -14.81 16.23 25.23
N THR A 289 -15.48 16.78 26.24
CA THR A 289 -15.25 16.43 27.65
C THR A 289 -16.55 16.00 28.29
N ILE A 290 -16.50 14.96 29.12
CA ILE A 290 -17.67 14.37 29.79
C ILE A 290 -17.40 14.37 31.29
N ASP A 291 -18.11 15.23 32.02
CA ASP A 291 -18.01 15.38 33.47
C ASP A 291 -19.24 14.76 34.15
N VAL A 292 -19.00 13.80 35.04
CA VAL A 292 -20.06 13.07 35.76
C VAL A 292 -20.10 13.53 37.22
N ASP A 293 -21.21 14.12 37.65
CA ASP A 293 -21.48 14.45 39.05
C ASP A 293 -22.42 13.41 39.65
N SER A 294 -21.85 12.50 40.46
CA SER A 294 -22.59 11.43 41.13
C SER A 294 -23.49 11.89 42.26
N ILE A 295 -23.27 13.09 42.82
CA ILE A 295 -24.09 13.64 43.89
C ILE A 295 -25.34 14.29 43.29
N ALA A 296 -25.15 15.12 42.25
CA ALA A 296 -26.24 15.75 41.53
C ALA A 296 -26.97 14.79 40.58
N ARG A 297 -26.33 13.66 40.23
CA ARG A 297 -26.78 12.68 39.22
C ARG A 297 -26.92 13.32 37.85
N THR A 298 -25.90 14.08 37.49
CA THR A 298 -25.86 14.83 36.24
C THR A 298 -24.61 14.51 35.45
N VAL A 299 -24.73 14.51 34.13
CA VAL A 299 -23.58 14.42 33.22
C VAL A 299 -23.54 15.68 32.38
N THR A 300 -22.41 16.38 32.42
CA THR A 300 -22.18 17.55 31.58
C THR A 300 -21.24 17.17 30.45
N VAL A 301 -21.68 17.38 29.22
CA VAL A 301 -20.86 17.20 28.02
C VAL A 301 -20.53 18.58 27.46
N THR A 302 -19.24 18.87 27.25
CA THR A 302 -18.79 20.14 26.67
C THR A 302 -18.08 19.89 25.35
N TYR A 303 -18.45 20.64 24.32
CA TYR A 303 -17.79 20.66 23.02
C TYR A 303 -16.52 21.51 23.09
N VAL A 304 -15.32 20.91 22.99
CA VAL A 304 -14.06 21.61 23.25
C VAL A 304 -13.19 21.86 22.01
N ALA A 305 -13.37 21.11 20.93
CA ALA A 305 -12.66 21.36 19.66
C ALA A 305 -13.48 20.89 18.46
N SER A 306 -13.65 21.74 17.44
CA SER A 306 -14.61 21.47 16.36
C SER A 306 -14.20 20.34 15.43
N GLY A 307 -12.90 20.13 15.24
CA GLY A 307 -12.38 19.29 14.15
C GLY A 307 -13.01 19.70 12.81
N ASP A 308 -13.58 18.72 12.11
CA ASP A 308 -14.32 18.84 10.85
C ASP A 308 -15.81 18.48 10.99
N THR A 309 -16.34 18.59 12.21
CA THR A 309 -17.73 18.22 12.56
C THR A 309 -18.71 19.38 12.39
N ASP A 310 -19.92 19.12 11.87
CA ASP A 310 -21.02 20.10 11.80
C ASP A 310 -21.73 20.26 13.15
N ARG A 311 -21.92 19.14 13.86
CA ARG A 311 -22.55 19.07 15.19
C ARG A 311 -22.20 17.81 15.96
N LEU A 312 -22.31 17.88 17.28
CA LEU A 312 -22.25 16.74 18.19
C LEU A 312 -23.65 16.36 18.65
N GLU A 313 -23.95 15.08 18.57
CA GLU A 313 -25.13 14.47 19.15
C GLU A 313 -24.78 13.73 20.43
N ILE A 314 -25.49 14.05 21.51
CA ILE A 314 -25.35 13.38 22.80
C ILE A 314 -26.46 12.35 22.89
N ARG A 315 -26.09 11.06 22.82
CA ARG A 315 -27.02 9.94 22.85
C ARG A 315 -26.85 9.16 24.16
N ASP A 316 -27.95 8.63 24.68
CA ASP A 316 -27.93 7.60 25.73
C ASP A 316 -28.77 6.38 25.29
N TRP A 317 -28.97 5.42 26.19
CA TRP A 317 -29.75 4.21 25.92
C TRP A 317 -31.21 4.47 25.56
N THR A 318 -31.72 5.69 25.77
CA THR A 318 -33.07 6.12 25.37
C THR A 318 -33.11 6.84 24.02
N GLY A 319 -31.94 7.15 23.44
CA GLY A 319 -31.80 7.80 22.14
C GLY A 319 -31.08 9.15 22.23
N LEU A 320 -31.35 10.03 21.26
CA LEU A 320 -30.79 11.39 21.22
C LEU A 320 -31.33 12.23 22.39
N ARG A 321 -30.43 12.86 23.13
CA ARG A 321 -30.74 13.68 24.31
C ARG A 321 -30.54 15.16 24.05
N ASP A 322 -29.45 15.52 23.41
CA ASP A 322 -29.13 16.91 23.10
C ASP A 322 -28.15 17.01 21.92
N GLU A 323 -27.99 18.23 21.39
CA GLU A 323 -27.12 18.54 20.25
C GLU A 323 -26.29 19.80 20.53
N LEU A 324 -24.98 19.74 20.26
CA LEU A 324 -24.06 20.87 20.37
C LEU A 324 -23.51 21.22 18.99
N THR A 325 -23.64 22.47 18.57
CA THR A 325 -23.24 22.94 17.22
C THR A 325 -22.02 23.85 17.25
N GLU A 326 -21.61 24.36 18.42
CA GLU A 326 -20.49 25.29 18.54
C GLU A 326 -19.52 24.92 19.67
N VAL A 327 -18.23 25.09 19.42
CA VAL A 327 -17.18 24.92 20.43
C VAL A 327 -17.42 25.89 21.60
N GLY A 328 -17.37 25.37 22.82
CA GLY A 328 -17.68 26.08 24.05
C GLY A 328 -19.12 25.88 24.54
N GLN A 329 -20.00 25.26 23.74
CA GLN A 329 -21.31 24.84 24.22
C GLN A 329 -21.21 23.63 25.15
N ALA A 330 -22.12 23.56 26.12
CA ALA A 330 -22.23 22.44 27.03
C ALA A 330 -23.70 22.09 27.27
N ALA A 331 -23.98 20.79 27.40
CA ALA A 331 -25.27 20.25 27.77
C ALA A 331 -25.14 19.46 29.08
N THR A 332 -26.11 19.65 29.98
CA THR A 332 -26.19 18.91 31.25
C THR A 332 -27.42 18.02 31.23
N LEU A 333 -27.18 16.71 31.30
CA LEU A 333 -28.21 15.68 31.37
C LEU A 333 -28.44 15.26 32.81
N GLU A 334 -29.69 15.18 33.25
CA GLU A 334 -30.08 14.73 34.59
C GLU A 334 -30.62 13.30 34.55
N TYR A 335 -30.23 12.48 35.52
CA TYR A 335 -30.60 11.07 35.62
C TYR A 335 -31.32 10.73 36.93
N GLY A 336 -32.12 9.66 36.85
CA GLY A 336 -32.82 9.08 37.99
C GLY A 336 -31.87 8.46 39.02
N ARG A 337 -32.43 8.09 40.17
CA ARG A 337 -31.73 7.25 41.14
C ARG A 337 -31.75 5.81 40.62
N ASP A 338 -30.63 5.10 40.73
CA ASP A 338 -30.45 3.72 40.28
C ASP A 338 -30.47 3.57 38.74
N GLU A 339 -30.29 4.67 37.99
CA GLU A 339 -30.13 4.64 36.54
C GLU A 339 -28.67 4.37 36.16
N SER A 340 -28.49 3.48 35.18
CA SER A 340 -27.17 3.12 34.66
C SER A 340 -27.25 2.83 33.17
N GLY A 341 -26.18 3.14 32.47
CA GLY A 341 -26.06 2.92 31.03
C GLY A 341 -24.86 3.66 30.45
N THR A 342 -24.78 3.72 29.12
CA THR A 342 -23.69 4.38 28.40
C THR A 342 -24.22 5.63 27.71
N ILE A 343 -23.48 6.72 27.85
CA ILE A 343 -23.61 7.94 27.07
C ILE A 343 -22.63 7.84 25.91
N THR A 344 -23.11 8.05 24.70
CA THR A 344 -22.34 8.02 23.45
C THR A 344 -22.40 9.40 22.82
N ILE A 345 -21.24 9.98 22.53
CA ILE A 345 -21.12 11.26 21.85
C ILE A 345 -20.75 11.01 20.40
N VAL A 346 -21.59 11.47 19.50
CA VAL A 346 -21.49 11.23 18.06
C VAL A 346 -21.20 12.54 17.35
N ALA A 347 -20.09 12.62 16.63
CA ALA A 347 -19.82 13.69 15.70
C ALA A 347 -20.55 13.44 14.38
N VAL A 348 -21.17 14.48 13.83
CA VAL A 348 -21.94 14.40 12.58
C VAL A 348 -21.42 15.44 11.58
N ARG A 349 -21.17 15.00 10.34
CA ARG A 349 -20.82 15.84 9.20
C ARG A 349 -21.62 15.40 7.97
N GLY A 350 -22.55 16.24 7.51
CA GLY A 350 -23.51 15.85 6.48
C GLY A 350 -24.32 14.61 6.87
N GLU A 351 -24.16 13.51 6.10
CA GLU A 351 -24.79 12.21 6.36
C GLU A 351 -23.85 11.22 7.09
N THR A 352 -22.62 11.62 7.40
CA THR A 352 -21.62 10.78 8.06
C THR A 352 -21.65 11.00 9.57
N GLU A 353 -21.64 9.90 10.34
CA GLU A 353 -21.59 9.90 11.80
C GLU A 353 -20.37 9.13 12.31
N ALA A 354 -19.73 9.60 13.38
CA ALA A 354 -18.66 8.86 14.07
C ALA A 354 -18.77 9.03 15.59
N VAL A 355 -18.56 7.94 16.34
CA VAL A 355 -18.53 7.99 17.80
C VAL A 355 -17.19 8.56 18.25
N VAL A 356 -17.20 9.71 18.93
CA VAL A 356 -15.97 10.40 19.38
C VAL A 356 -15.68 10.21 20.85
N ALA A 357 -16.68 9.82 21.65
CA ALA A 357 -16.48 9.44 23.05
C ALA A 357 -17.63 8.58 23.57
N GLU A 358 -17.32 7.70 24.52
CA GLU A 358 -18.32 6.96 25.28
C GLU A 358 -18.02 7.03 26.78
N LYS A 359 -19.08 7.05 27.59
CA LYS A 359 -18.97 7.06 29.05
C LYS A 359 -20.08 6.24 29.69
N SER A 360 -19.69 5.17 30.38
CA SER A 360 -20.61 4.46 31.26
C SER A 360 -20.85 5.22 32.56
N ILE A 361 -22.11 5.30 32.96
CA ILE A 361 -22.58 5.97 34.17
C ILE A 361 -23.47 5.03 35.01
N SER A 362 -23.47 5.26 36.31
CA SER A 362 -24.31 4.58 37.29
C SER A 362 -24.49 5.50 38.49
N PHE A 363 -25.74 5.78 38.86
CA PHE A 363 -26.10 6.83 39.81
C PHE A 363 -26.92 6.35 41.01
#